data_AF-A0A9N8ZRL6-F1
#
_entry.id   AF-A0A9N8ZRL6-F1
#
_cell.length_a   1.000
_cell.length_b   1.000
_cell.length_c   1.000
_cell.angle_alpha   90.00
_cell.angle_beta   90.00
_cell.angle_gamma   90.00
#
_symmetry.space_group_name_H-M   'P 1'
#
loop_
_entity.id
_entity.type
_entity.pdbx_description
1 polymer ?
#
loop_
_entity_poly.entity_id
_entity_poly.type
_entity_poly.pdbx_seq_one_letter_code
_entity_poly.pdbx_strand_id
1 'polypeptide(L)'
;MGRAWSSKEDEILVRLGENRRMRATYLNHKTAKQCADRLKDIRGYIDRPFAPFECNMIRHLYQKYGPRWRRMSAVLHRPPQMIMDCWLSLKDMDDEIRKQMSVQRLLS
;
A
#
# COMPACT_ATOMS: atom_id res chain seq x y z
N MET A 1 16.42 -23.71 -3.91
CA MET A 1 16.02 -22.49 -4.65
C MET A 1 14.70 -22.76 -5.35
N GLY A 2 13.72 -21.86 -5.25
CA GLY A 2 12.40 -22.05 -5.88
C GLY A 2 12.41 -21.73 -7.37
N ARG A 3 11.54 -22.38 -8.16
CA ARG A 3 11.37 -22.11 -9.60
C ARG A 3 11.12 -20.62 -9.85
N ALA A 4 11.75 -20.05 -10.88
CA ALA A 4 11.54 -18.67 -11.33
C ALA A 4 10.07 -18.42 -11.74
N TRP A 5 9.67 -17.16 -11.83
CA TRP A 5 8.36 -16.75 -12.38
C TRP A 5 8.47 -16.58 -13.90
N SER A 6 7.45 -17.04 -14.61
CA SER A 6 7.27 -16.86 -16.05
C SER A 6 6.17 -15.83 -16.34
N SER A 7 6.21 -15.22 -17.53
CA SER A 7 5.21 -14.23 -17.95
C SER A 7 3.78 -14.77 -17.91
N LYS A 8 3.58 -16.04 -18.27
CA LYS A 8 2.26 -16.69 -18.23
C LYS A 8 1.74 -16.86 -16.80
N GLU A 9 2.63 -17.14 -15.84
CA GLU A 9 2.25 -17.18 -14.43
C GLU A 9 1.88 -15.78 -13.91
N ASP A 10 2.62 -14.75 -14.33
CA ASP A 10 2.31 -13.36 -13.98
C ASP A 10 0.94 -12.93 -14.54
N GLU A 11 0.62 -13.28 -15.79
CA GLU A 11 -0.71 -13.06 -16.39
C GLU A 11 -1.83 -13.75 -15.60
N ILE A 12 -1.63 -15.02 -15.24
CA ILE A 12 -2.58 -15.77 -14.40
C ILE A 12 -2.72 -15.09 -13.04
N LEU A 13 -1.62 -14.65 -12.43
CA LEU A 13 -1.61 -14.01 -11.11
C LEU A 13 -2.38 -12.69 -11.12
N VAL A 14 -2.19 -11.87 -12.17
CA VAL A 14 -2.90 -10.61 -12.38
C VAL A 14 -4.39 -10.87 -12.60
N ARG A 15 -4.73 -11.82 -13.49
CA ARG A 15 -6.12 -12.17 -13.83
C ARG A 15 -6.89 -12.72 -12.64
N LEU A 16 -6.27 -13.57 -11.84
CA LEU A 16 -6.93 -14.19 -10.68
C LEU A 16 -7.02 -13.25 -9.48
N GLY A 17 -6.27 -12.14 -9.46
CA GLY A 17 -6.30 -11.17 -8.37
C GLY A 17 -6.15 -11.88 -7.03
N GLU A 18 -6.95 -11.57 -6.02
CA GLU A 18 -6.91 -12.14 -4.65
C GLU A 18 -7.49 -13.56 -4.50
N ASN A 19 -7.95 -14.19 -5.59
CA ASN A 19 -8.66 -15.48 -5.51
C ASN A 19 -7.70 -16.66 -5.22
N ARG A 20 -7.43 -16.89 -3.93
CA ARG A 20 -6.46 -17.90 -3.44
C ARG A 20 -6.76 -19.33 -3.90
N ARG A 21 -8.04 -19.71 -3.97
CA ARG A 21 -8.45 -21.07 -4.37
C ARG A 21 -8.03 -21.34 -5.81
N MET A 22 -8.36 -20.41 -6.71
CA MET A 22 -8.00 -20.54 -8.12
C MET A 22 -6.49 -20.50 -8.33
N ARG A 23 -5.78 -19.65 -7.57
CA ARG A 23 -4.30 -19.62 -7.65
C ARG A 23 -3.68 -20.98 -7.28
N ALA A 24 -4.18 -21.67 -6.26
CA ALA A 24 -3.67 -22.98 -5.88
C ALA A 24 -3.85 -24.05 -6.98
N THR A 25 -4.87 -23.91 -7.82
CA THR A 25 -5.09 -24.80 -8.98
C THR A 25 -4.12 -24.51 -10.12
N TYR A 26 -3.98 -23.25 -10.52
CA TYR A 26 -3.17 -22.87 -11.69
C TYR A 26 -1.69 -22.63 -11.39
N LEU A 27 -1.33 -22.36 -10.13
CA LEU A 27 0.02 -22.10 -9.64
C LEU A 27 0.34 -23.06 -8.48
N ASN A 28 0.07 -24.35 -8.67
CA ASN A 28 0.18 -25.38 -7.64
C ASN A 28 1.62 -25.56 -7.09
N HIS A 29 2.63 -25.14 -7.85
CA HIS A 29 4.05 -25.13 -7.44
C HIS A 29 4.49 -23.82 -6.78
N LYS A 30 3.58 -22.85 -6.58
CA LYS A 30 3.84 -21.59 -5.88
C LYS A 30 2.99 -21.53 -4.62
N THR A 31 3.61 -21.19 -3.50
CA THR A 31 2.88 -21.00 -2.25
C THR A 31 2.00 -19.74 -2.32
N ALA A 32 0.97 -19.69 -1.48
CA ALA A 32 0.11 -18.52 -1.36
C ALA A 32 0.91 -17.25 -1.00
N LYS A 33 1.99 -17.39 -0.21
CA LYS A 33 2.91 -16.29 0.12
C LYS A 33 3.66 -15.81 -1.11
N GLN A 34 4.28 -16.71 -1.87
CA GLN A 34 4.98 -16.37 -3.12
C GLN A 34 4.06 -15.64 -4.10
N CYS A 35 2.82 -16.11 -4.25
CA CYS A 35 1.81 -15.48 -5.10
C CYS A 35 1.42 -14.07 -4.60
N ALA A 36 1.32 -13.87 -3.28
CA ALA A 36 0.99 -12.56 -2.72
C ALA A 36 2.14 -11.57 -2.89
N ASP A 37 3.39 -12.01 -2.71
CA ASP A 37 4.56 -11.17 -2.85
C ASP A 37 4.79 -10.80 -4.33
N ARG A 38 4.74 -11.78 -5.24
CA ARG A 38 4.87 -11.51 -6.69
C ARG A 38 3.78 -10.57 -7.22
N LEU A 39 2.53 -10.69 -6.76
CA LEU A 39 1.45 -9.81 -7.21
C LEU A 39 1.68 -8.36 -6.78
N LYS A 40 2.35 -8.12 -5.64
CA LYS A 40 2.76 -6.77 -5.23
C LYS A 40 3.84 -6.23 -6.16
N ASP A 41 4.81 -7.08 -6.54
CA ASP A 41 5.89 -6.72 -7.45
C ASP A 41 5.35 -6.38 -8.85
N ILE A 42 4.52 -7.24 -9.44
CA ILE A 42 3.94 -7.03 -10.78
C ILE A 42 3.16 -5.71 -10.86
N ARG A 43 2.41 -5.38 -9.80
CA ARG A 43 1.59 -4.16 -9.78
C ARG A 43 2.41 -2.89 -9.51
N GLY A 44 3.73 -3.02 -9.31
CA GLY A 44 4.63 -1.88 -9.07
C GLY A 44 4.28 -1.10 -7.80
N TYR A 45 3.57 -1.71 -6.85
CA TYR A 45 3.10 -0.98 -5.66
C TYR A 45 4.21 -0.64 -4.69
N ILE A 46 5.33 -1.38 -4.72
CA ILE A 46 6.40 -1.29 -3.72
C ILE A 46 7.33 -0.09 -3.99
N ASP A 47 7.60 0.25 -5.26
CA ASP A 47 8.62 1.26 -5.59
C ASP A 47 8.09 2.64 -6.00
N ARG A 48 6.78 2.80 -6.26
CA ARG A 48 6.26 4.12 -6.66
C ARG A 48 5.86 4.95 -5.42
N PRO A 49 6.24 6.25 -5.34
CA PRO A 49 5.77 7.17 -4.30
C PRO A 49 4.24 7.24 -4.20
N PHE A 50 3.74 7.73 -3.07
CA PHE A 50 2.32 8.07 -2.95
C PHE A 50 2.02 9.36 -3.69
N ALA A 51 1.04 9.33 -4.59
CA ALA A 51 0.58 10.53 -5.26
C ALA A 51 -0.17 11.45 -4.28
N PRO A 52 -0.24 12.77 -4.53
CA PRO A 52 -0.92 13.72 -3.63
C PRO A 52 -2.39 13.35 -3.33
N PHE A 53 -3.11 12.83 -4.34
CA PHE A 53 -4.48 12.36 -4.15
C PHE A 53 -4.56 11.13 -3.24
N GLU A 54 -3.58 10.21 -3.31
CA GLU A 54 -3.50 9.04 -2.44
C GLU A 54 -3.25 9.52 -1.00
N CYS A 55 -2.34 10.47 -0.79
CA CYS A 55 -2.08 11.08 0.53
C CYS A 55 -3.34 11.75 1.11
N ASN A 56 -4.07 12.51 0.31
CA ASN A 56 -5.33 13.13 0.73
C ASN A 56 -6.39 12.08 1.07
N MET A 57 -6.47 11.01 0.29
CA MET A 57 -7.36 9.89 0.56
C MET A 57 -6.99 9.18 1.87
N ILE A 58 -5.69 8.99 2.16
CA ILE A 58 -5.21 8.45 3.44
C ILE A 58 -5.69 9.31 4.60
N ARG A 59 -5.54 10.65 4.51
CA ARG A 59 -6.05 11.57 5.54
C ARG A 59 -7.55 11.41 5.77
N HIS A 60 -8.34 11.44 4.69
CA HIS A 60 -9.79 11.30 4.77
C HIS A 60 -10.23 9.96 5.37
N LEU A 61 -9.63 8.85 4.91
CA LEU A 61 -9.94 7.52 5.40
C LEU A 61 -9.53 7.35 6.87
N TYR A 62 -8.41 7.93 7.30
CA TYR A 62 -7.98 7.90 8.69
C TYR A 62 -8.94 8.71 9.58
N GLN A 63 -9.37 9.89 9.15
CA GLN A 63 -10.39 10.67 9.87
C GLN A 63 -11.71 9.89 10.01
N LYS A 64 -12.11 9.15 8.97
CA LYS A 64 -13.35 8.39 8.95
C LYS A 64 -13.30 7.08 9.75
N TYR A 65 -12.18 6.37 9.70
CA TYR A 65 -12.09 4.99 10.20
C TYR A 65 -11.02 4.75 11.26
N GLY A 66 -10.16 5.73 11.54
CA GLY A 66 -8.96 5.56 12.37
C GLY A 66 -7.90 4.67 11.70
N PRO A 67 -7.01 4.03 12.48
CA PRO A 67 -5.87 3.24 11.97
C PRO A 67 -6.27 1.87 11.38
N ARG A 68 -7.33 1.81 10.57
CA ARG A 68 -7.80 0.59 9.90
C ARG A 68 -7.07 0.37 8.58
N TRP A 69 -5.76 0.13 8.66
CA TRP A 69 -4.86 0.03 7.51
C TRP A 69 -5.26 -1.04 6.49
N ARG A 70 -5.74 -2.21 6.93
CA ARG A 70 -6.23 -3.27 6.03
C ARG A 70 -7.42 -2.80 5.19
N ARG A 71 -8.32 -1.99 5.78
CA ARG A 71 -9.46 -1.42 5.06
C ARG A 71 -9.02 -0.37 4.05
N MET A 72 -8.07 0.48 4.44
CA MET A 72 -7.49 1.48 3.54
C MET A 72 -6.71 0.83 2.40
N SER A 73 -6.01 -0.27 2.67
CA SER A 73 -5.32 -1.10 1.69
C SER A 73 -6.25 -1.65 0.61
N ALA A 74 -7.46 -2.05 0.98
CA ALA A 74 -8.46 -2.48 0.00
C ALA A 74 -8.92 -1.34 -0.94
N VAL A 75 -8.91 -0.09 -0.47
CA VAL A 75 -9.32 1.09 -1.25
C VAL A 75 -8.18 1.65 -2.10
N LEU A 76 -7.00 1.81 -1.51
CA LEU A 76 -5.82 2.38 -2.17
C LEU A 76 -5.08 1.34 -3.01
N HIS A 77 -5.42 0.07 -2.84
CA HIS A 77 -4.70 -1.07 -3.40
C HIS A 77 -3.20 -1.07 -3.06
N ARG A 78 -2.80 -0.42 -1.96
CA ARG A 78 -1.42 -0.36 -1.45
C ARG A 78 -1.27 -1.28 -0.23
N PRO A 79 -0.08 -1.84 0.03
CA PRO A 79 0.17 -2.59 1.25
C PRO A 79 -0.17 -1.78 2.53
N PRO A 80 -0.79 -2.39 3.56
CA PRO A 80 -1.15 -1.68 4.79
C PRO A 80 0.04 -0.99 5.47
N GLN A 81 1.21 -1.62 5.44
CA GLN A 81 2.44 -1.08 6.01
C GLN A 81 2.84 0.23 5.33
N MET A 82 2.87 0.27 4.00
CA MET A 82 3.20 1.49 3.25
C MET A 82 2.23 2.64 3.52
N ILE A 83 0.94 2.32 3.71
CA ILE A 83 -0.07 3.33 4.05
C ILE A 83 0.19 3.89 5.45
N MET A 84 0.56 3.04 6.41
CA MET A 84 0.91 3.47 7.76
C MET A 84 2.17 4.36 7.74
N ASP A 85 3.22 3.94 7.04
CA ASP A 85 4.47 4.71 6.92
C ASP A 85 4.19 6.09 6.30
N CYS A 86 3.39 6.14 5.22
CA CYS A 86 2.96 7.38 4.60
C CYS A 86 2.16 8.27 5.57
N TRP A 87 1.24 7.70 6.36
CA TRP A 87 0.48 8.46 7.35
C TRP A 87 1.36 9.08 8.44
N LEU A 88 2.36 8.35 8.92
CA LEU A 88 3.31 8.87 9.92
C LEU A 88 4.07 10.07 9.35
N SER A 89 4.60 9.96 8.13
CA SER A 89 5.27 11.09 7.46
C SER A 89 4.35 12.29 7.24
N LEU A 90 3.07 12.07 6.91
CA LEU A 90 2.08 13.15 6.77
C LEU A 90 1.82 13.87 8.11
N LYS A 91 1.72 13.12 9.20
CA LYS A 91 1.55 13.69 10.54
C LYS A 91 2.75 14.51 10.98
N ASP A 92 3.96 13.99 10.78
CA ASP A 92 5.19 14.69 11.16
C ASP A 92 5.31 16.04 10.44
N MET A 93 4.95 16.08 9.16
CA MET A 93 4.89 17.34 8.39
C MET A 93 3.83 18.31 8.92
N ASP A 94 2.61 17.82 9.18
CA ASP A 94 1.51 18.66 9.67
C ASP A 94 1.85 19.25 11.07
N ASP A 95 2.51 18.49 11.94
CA ASP A 95 2.95 18.94 13.26
C ASP A 95 4.11 19.95 13.18
N GLU A 96 5.05 19.79 12.25
CA GLU A 96 6.14 20.74 12.04
C GLU A 96 5.62 22.08 11.50
N ILE A 97 4.69 22.05 10.55
CA ILE A 97 4.03 23.24 10.02
C ILE A 97 3.32 24.02 11.15
N ARG A 98 2.66 23.32 12.08
CA ARG A 98 1.99 23.94 13.24
C ARG A 98 2.98 24.61 14.19
N LYS A 99 4.14 24.00 14.44
CA LYS A 99 5.19 24.60 15.27
C LYS A 99 5.71 25.91 14.65
N GLN A 100 6.04 25.90 13.36
CA GLN A 100 6.57 27.08 12.68
C GLN A 100 5.57 28.25 12.65
N MET A 101 4.29 27.97 12.39
CA MET A 101 3.24 28.98 12.45
C MET A 101 3.03 29.54 13.86
N SER A 102 3.23 28.73 14.90
CA SER A 102 3.14 29.18 16.29
C SER A 102 4.30 30.10 16.67
N VAL A 103 5.51 29.83 16.17
CA VAL A 103 6.68 30.68 16.39
C VAL A 103 6.54 32.04 15.70
N GLN A 104 6.04 32.08 14.45
CA GLN A 104 5.85 33.35 13.72
C GLN A 104 4.83 34.29 14.39
N ARG A 105 3.77 33.73 15.01
CA ARG A 105 2.76 34.51 15.74
C ARG A 105 3.26 35.12 17.06
N LEU A 106 4.38 34.64 17.60
CA LEU A 106 4.98 35.20 18.82
C LEU A 106 5.99 36.32 18.52
N LEU A 107 6.35 36.52 17.24
CA LEU A 107 7.31 37.50 16.77
C LEU A 107 6.66 38.66 15.99
N SER A 108 5.32 38.69 15.92
CA SER A 108 4.51 39.75 15.31
C SER A 108 3.64 40.43 16.36
#